data_AF-A0A3M2HLI8-F1
#
_entry.id   AF-A0A3M2HLI8-F1
#
_cell.length_a   1.000
_cell.length_b   1.000
_cell.length_c   1.000
_cell.angle_alpha   90.00
_cell.angle_beta   90.00
_cell.angle_gamma   90.00
#
_symmetry.space_group_name_H-M   'P 1'
#
loop_
_entity.id
_entity.type
_entity.pdbx_description
1 polymer ?
#
loop_
_entity_poly.entity_id
_entity_poly.type
_entity_poly.pdbx_seq_one_letter_code
_entity_poly.pdbx_strand_id
1 'polypeptide(L)' 'MGFGGISVWQLLIVLLIVVMLFGTKRLKGLGSDLGDAIKGFRKSMGTDEEKPSVEEKQSHTIDAEARKVEDPTKKN' A
#
# COMPACT_ATOMS: atom_id res chain seq x y z
N MET A 1 29.47 6.96 -23.45
CA MET A 1 29.54 6.61 -22.01
C MET A 1 28.13 6.67 -21.43
N GLY A 2 27.20 5.92 -22.03
CA GLY A 2 25.78 5.94 -21.67
C GLY A 2 25.44 4.87 -20.64
N PHE A 3 24.25 4.97 -20.07
CA PHE A 3 23.62 4.09 -19.07
C PHE A 3 23.49 2.59 -19.45
N GLY A 4 24.26 2.07 -20.40
CA GLY A 4 24.26 0.67 -20.85
C GLY A 4 24.89 -0.33 -19.88
N GLY A 5 25.31 0.10 -18.69
CA GLY A 5 25.84 -0.75 -17.61
C GLY A 5 24.89 -0.89 -16.42
N ILE A 6 23.79 -0.14 -16.36
CA ILE A 6 22.77 -0.31 -15.32
C ILE A 6 21.90 -1.48 -15.73
N SER A 7 22.38 -2.69 -15.43
CA SER A 7 21.57 -3.88 -15.62
C SER A 7 20.41 -3.86 -14.61
N VAL A 8 19.26 -4.41 -15.04
CA VAL A 8 18.03 -4.48 -14.24
C VAL A 8 18.28 -5.12 -12.87
N TRP A 9 19.24 -6.04 -12.78
CA TRP A 9 19.68 -6.67 -11.53
C TRP A 9 20.21 -5.68 -10.49
N GLN A 10 20.97 -4.67 -10.92
CA GLN A 10 21.52 -3.65 -10.04
C GLN A 10 20.41 -2.74 -9.51
N LEU A 11 19.42 -2.39 -10.35
CA LEU A 11 18.26 -1.61 -9.93
C LEU A 11 17.42 -2.33 -8.89
N LEU A 12 17.23 -3.65 -9.03
CA LEU A 12 16.52 -4.45 -8.02
C LEU A 12 17.24 -4.46 -6.66
N ILE A 13 18.57 -4.61 -6.67
CA ILE A 13 19.39 -4.57 -5.45
C ILE A 13 19.31 -3.20 -4.78
N VAL A 14 19.43 -2.12 -5.56
CA VAL A 14 19.31 -0.74 -5.04
C VAL A 14 17.91 -0.50 -4.48
N LEU A 15 16.86 -0.92 -5.19
CA LEU A 15 15.47 -0.81 -4.73
C LEU A 15 15.27 -1.52 -3.39
N LEU A 16 15.82 -2.72 -3.23
CA LEU A 16 15.72 -3.47 -1.98
C LEU A 16 16.37 -2.73 -0.81
N ILE A 17 17.53 -2.12 -1.03
CA ILE A 17 18.20 -1.30 -0.01
C ILE A 17 17.35 -0.09 0.35
N VAL A 18 16.80 0.63 -0.64
CA VAL A 18 15.92 1.79 -0.40
C VAL A 18 14.68 1.38 0.41
N VAL A 19 14.04 0.26 0.05
CA VAL A 19 12.89 -0.27 0.79
C VAL A 19 13.27 -0.61 2.23
N MET A 20 14.47 -1.16 2.47
CA MET A 20 14.95 -1.49 3.82
C MET A 20 15.20 -0.24 4.67
N LEU A 21 15.77 0.81 4.08
CA LEU A 21 16.08 2.07 4.77
C LEU A 21 14.82 2.88 5.12
N PHE A 22 13.90 3.00 4.16
CA PHE A 22 12.67 3.78 4.34
C PHE A 22 11.54 2.97 4.98
N GLY A 23 11.62 1.64 4.91
CA GLY A 23 10.58 0.71 5.35
C GLY A 23 9.38 0.65 4.38
N THR A 24 8.74 -0.52 4.30
CA THR A 24 7.58 -0.75 3.40
C THR A 24 6.37 0.10 3.77
N LYS A 25 6.21 0.49 5.04
CA LYS A 25 5.06 1.32 5.50
C LYS A 25 5.06 2.71 4.88
N ARG A 26 6.23 3.37 4.80
CA ARG A 26 6.36 4.70 4.21
C ARG A 26 6.21 4.66 2.68
N LEU A 27 6.78 3.62 2.05
CA LEU A 27 6.64 3.40 0.62
C LEU A 27 5.21 3.03 0.21
N LYS A 28 4.46 2.26 1.01
CA LYS A 28 3.05 1.92 0.69
C LYS A 28 2.15 3.16 0.76
N GLY A 29 2.30 4.02 1.77
CA GLY A 29 1.53 5.25 1.88
C GLY A 29 1.81 6.21 0.71
N LEU A 30 3.07 6.58 0.52
CA LEU A 30 3.48 7.49 -0.55
C LEU A 30 3.26 6.90 -1.95
N GLY A 31 3.46 5.59 -2.10
CA GLY A 31 3.26 4.87 -3.35
C GLY A 31 1.78 4.74 -3.74
N SER A 32 0.86 4.65 -2.78
CA SER A 32 -0.58 4.68 -3.05
C SER A 32 -0.99 6.04 -3.61
N ASP A 33 -0.57 7.12 -2.94
CA ASP A 33 -0.92 8.49 -3.34
C ASP A 33 -0.35 8.85 -4.72
N LEU A 34 0.91 8.49 -4.97
CA LEU A 34 1.56 8.69 -6.27
C LEU A 34 0.98 7.75 -7.33
N GLY A 35 0.65 6.51 -6.96
CA GLY A 35 0.07 5.51 -7.84
C GLY A 35 -1.32 5.93 -8.34
N ASP A 36 -2.16 6.47 -7.47
CA ASP A 36 -3.49 6.96 -7.82
C ASP A 36 -3.42 8.18 -8.75
N ALA A 37 -2.46 9.09 -8.53
CA ALA A 37 -2.22 10.22 -9.43
C ALA A 37 -1.78 9.77 -10.83
N ILE A 38 -0.85 8.81 -10.90
CA ILE A 38 -0.37 8.25 -12.17
C ILE A 38 -1.46 7.42 -12.88
N LYS A 39 -2.31 6.71 -12.13
CA LYS A 39 -3.47 5.98 -12.66
C LYS A 39 -4.47 6.92 -13.32
N GLY A 40 -4.75 8.06 -12.70
CA GLY A 40 -5.57 9.13 -13.31
C GLY A 40 -4.95 9.69 -14.59
N PHE A 41 -3.63 9.88 -14.61
CA PHE A 41 -2.88 10.36 -15.77
C PHE A 41 -2.86 9.37 -16.95
N ARG A 42 -2.68 8.06 -16.69
CA ARG A 42 -2.82 7.02 -17.74
C ARG A 42 -4.24 6.96 -18.30
N LYS A 43 -5.23 7.10 -17.42
CA LYS A 43 -6.65 7.08 -17.79
C LYS A 43 -7.03 8.25 -18.69
N SER A 44 -6.49 9.45 -18.45
CA SER A 44 -6.74 10.62 -19.30
C SER A 44 -5.97 10.61 -20.61
N MET A 45 -4.81 9.96 -20.67
CA MET A 45 -4.03 9.78 -21.91
C MET A 45 -4.60 8.71 -22.87
N GLY A 46 -5.73 8.08 -22.54
CA GLY A 46 -6.39 7.10 -23.43
C GLY A 46 -5.62 5.78 -23.60
N THR A 47 -4.63 5.50 -22.74
CA THR A 47 -3.89 4.23 -22.74
C THR A 47 -4.59 3.21 -21.82
N ASP A 48 -5.33 2.29 -22.44
CA ASP A 48 -6.05 1.12 -21.92
C ASP A 48 -7.48 1.29 -21.41
N GLU A 49 -8.34 0.58 -22.13
CA GLU A 49 -9.58 -0.06 -21.69
C GLU A 49 -9.40 -0.81 -20.35
N GLU A 50 -10.34 -0.54 -19.46
CA GLU A 50 -10.90 -1.43 -18.44
C GLU A 50 -10.05 -2.64 -17.98
N LYS A 51 -9.27 -2.43 -16.91
CA LYS A 51 -8.95 -3.51 -15.96
C LYS A 51 -9.50 -3.15 -14.58
N PRO A 52 -10.14 -4.11 -13.89
CA PRO A 52 -10.86 -3.84 -12.66
C PRO A 52 -9.87 -3.35 -11.60
N SER A 53 -10.22 -2.22 -11.01
CA SER A 53 -9.50 -1.64 -9.89
C SER A 53 -9.53 -2.64 -8.74
N VAL A 54 -8.36 -3.07 -8.28
CA VAL A 54 -8.25 -3.78 -6.99
C VAL A 54 -8.66 -2.76 -5.91
N GLU A 55 -9.92 -2.80 -5.50
CA GLU A 55 -10.37 -2.16 -4.26
C GLU A 55 -9.77 -2.92 -3.09
N GLU A 56 -8.64 -2.47 -2.54
CA GLU A 56 -8.31 -2.77 -1.13
C GLU A 56 -9.09 -1.80 -0.23
N LYS A 57 -10.40 -2.01 -0.12
CA LYS A 57 -11.11 -1.70 1.12
C LYS A 57 -10.82 -2.83 2.09
N GLN A 58 -9.86 -2.64 3.00
CA GLN A 58 -9.89 -3.17 4.38
C GLN A 58 -8.58 -2.84 5.11
N SER A 59 -8.50 -1.61 5.63
CA SER A 59 -7.85 -1.38 6.92
C SER A 59 -8.95 -1.33 7.97
N HIS A 60 -9.60 -2.46 8.23
CA HIS A 60 -10.41 -2.65 9.43
C HIS A 60 -9.62 -3.57 10.36
N THR A 61 -8.63 -3.01 11.04
CA THR A 61 -8.17 -3.61 12.29
C THR A 61 -9.37 -3.57 13.23
N ILE A 62 -9.93 -4.73 13.54
CA ILE A 62 -10.88 -4.88 14.63
C ILE A 62 -10.02 -4.90 15.88
N ASP A 63 -9.90 -3.75 16.55
CA ASP A 63 -9.49 -3.75 17.96
C ASP A 63 -10.57 -4.51 18.73
N ALA A 64 -10.24 -5.75 19.10
CA ALA A 64 -11.08 -6.56 19.97
C ALA A 64 -11.08 -5.93 21.37
N GLU A 65 -12.00 -5.00 21.60
CA GLU A 65 -12.35 -4.56 22.94
C GLU A 65 -12.92 -5.77 23.68
N ALA A 66 -12.11 -6.38 24.54
CA ALA A 66 -12.54 -7.39 25.48
C ALA A 66 -13.50 -6.74 26.49
N ARG A 67 -14.78 -6.62 26.13
CA ARG A 67 -15.85 -6.37 27.09
C ARG A 67 -15.93 -7.59 28.00
N LYS A 68 -15.30 -7.46 29.17
CA LYS A 68 -15.57 -8.29 30.34
C LYS A 68 -17.03 -8.04 30.73
N VAL A 69 -17.93 -8.85 30.19
CA VAL A 69 -19.28 -9.03 30.72
C VAL A 69 -19.09 -9.80 32.02
N GLU A 70 -19.03 -9.07 33.14
CA GLU A 70 -19.33 -9.64 34.44
C GLU A 70 -20.81 -9.37 34.75
N ASP A 71 -21.51 -10.49 34.87
CA ASP A 71 -22.91 -10.80 35.13
C ASP A 71 -23.55 -10.06 36.35
N PRO A 72 -24.89 -10.13 36.52
CA PRO A 72 -25.75 -8.97 36.67
C PRO A 72 -26.07 -8.69 38.14
N THR A 73 -26.32 -7.41 38.42
CA THR A 73 -27.00 -6.92 39.62
C THR A 73 -28.34 -7.62 39.85
N LYS A 74 -28.34 -8.64 40.72
CA LYS A 74 -29.52 -9.08 41.47
C LYS A 74 -29.70 -8.11 42.64
N LYS A 75 -30.59 -7.14 42.51
CA LYS A 75 -31.00 -6.26 43.61
C LYS A 75 -32.53 -6.11 43.62
N ASN A 76 -33.10 -6.73 44.65
CA ASN A 76 -34.37 -6.46 45.35
C ASN A 76 -35.68 -6.53 44.56
#